data_AF-A0A660Z901-F1
#
_entry.id   AF-A0A660Z901-F1
#
_cell.length_a   1.000
_cell.length_b   1.000
_cell.length_c   1.000
_cell.angle_alpha   90.00
_cell.angle_beta   90.00
_cell.angle_gamma   90.00
#
_symmetry.space_group_name_H-M   'P 1'
#
loop_
_entity.id
_entity.type
_entity.pdbx_description
1 polymer ?
#
loop_
_entity_poly.entity_id
_entity_poly.type
_entity_poly.pdbx_seq_one_letter_code
_entity_poly.pdbx_strand_id
1 'polypeptide(L)'
;GSLPRMTETYDRLADAILFGELQGLPDMYWEKDVEEIQKMDVDYVNEMARKYLDPENFVLVIVSDTSKLRLEIPGVSPEEVHYGEIR
;
A
#
# COMPACT_ATOMS: atom_id res chain seq x y z
N GLY A 1 -2.62 8.46 15.89
CA GLY A 1 -1.99 8.24 14.58
C GLY A 1 -0.89 7.20 14.69
N SER A 2 -0.56 6.50 13.61
CA SER A 2 0.58 5.57 13.56
C SER A 2 1.93 6.28 13.65
N LEU A 3 2.06 7.47 13.05
CA LEU A 3 3.33 8.15 12.86
C LEU A 3 4.10 8.46 14.15
N PRO A 4 3.49 9.05 15.22
CA PRO A 4 4.23 9.30 16.46
C PRO A 4 4.70 8.03 17.17
N ARG A 5 4.02 6.89 16.93
CA ARG A 5 4.39 5.60 17.53
C ARG A 5 5.58 4.94 16.83
N MET A 6 5.99 5.43 15.66
CA MET A 6 7.10 4.86 14.88
C MET A 6 8.47 5.25 15.44
N THR A 7 8.55 6.25 16.33
CA THR A 7 9.83 6.75 16.85
C THR A 7 9.81 6.99 18.37
N GLU A 8 8.80 6.46 19.06
CA GLU A 8 8.59 6.68 20.51
C GLU A 8 9.60 5.94 21.40
N THR A 9 10.21 4.85 20.90
CA THR A 9 11.24 4.08 21.61
C THR A 9 12.56 4.13 20.84
N TYR A 10 13.69 3.95 21.56
CA TYR A 10 15.02 3.96 20.93
C TYR A 10 15.15 2.93 19.81
N ASP A 11 14.65 1.72 20.00
CA ASP A 11 14.70 0.67 18.97
C ASP A 11 13.95 1.09 17.71
N ARG A 12 12.74 1.65 17.85
CA ARG A 12 11.94 2.08 16.70
C ARG A 12 12.54 3.31 16.00
N LEU A 13 13.13 4.23 16.76
CA LEU A 13 13.88 5.33 16.20
C LEU A 13 15.08 4.84 15.38
N ALA A 14 15.82 3.84 15.89
CA ALA A 14 16.93 3.24 15.16
C ALA A 14 16.47 2.55 13.86
N ASP A 15 15.35 1.81 13.90
CA ASP A 15 14.76 1.19 12.71
C ASP A 15 14.34 2.24 11.67
N ALA A 16 13.74 3.35 12.10
CA ALA A 16 13.33 4.43 11.20
C ALA A 16 14.54 5.13 10.54
N ILE A 17 15.61 5.36 11.30
CA ILE A 17 16.87 5.92 10.77
C ILE A 17 17.49 4.95 9.75
N LEU A 18 17.59 3.66 10.10
CA LEU A 18 18.16 2.64 9.20
C LEU A 18 17.34 2.50 7.92
N PHE A 19 16.01 2.49 8.02
CA PHE A 19 15.13 2.47 6.86
C PHE A 19 15.34 3.69 5.97
N GLY A 20 15.42 4.89 6.57
CA GLY A 20 15.69 6.13 5.86
C GLY A 20 16.98 6.04 5.03
N GLU A 21 18.08 5.60 5.65
CA GLU A 21 19.37 5.42 4.96
C GLU A 21 19.28 4.38 3.83
N LEU A 22 18.69 3.22 4.09
CA LEU A 22 18.56 2.14 3.12
C LEU A 22 17.71 2.53 1.89
N GLN A 23 16.75 3.43 2.07
CA GLN A 23 15.89 3.93 1.01
C GLN A 23 16.38 5.27 0.41
N GLY A 24 17.47 5.85 0.92
CA GLY A 24 17.97 7.15 0.49
C GLY A 24 17.02 8.31 0.79
N LEU A 25 16.25 8.23 1.87
CA LEU A 25 15.32 9.27 2.29
C LEU A 25 16.05 10.39 3.06
N PRO A 26 15.50 11.63 3.07
CA PRO A 26 16.05 12.71 3.87
C PRO A 26 16.08 12.39 5.37
N ASP A 27 16.99 13.02 6.10
CA ASP A 27 17.04 12.98 7.56
C ASP A 27 15.67 13.27 8.17
N MET A 28 15.27 12.44 9.12
CA MET A 28 14.01 12.57 9.86
C MET A 28 12.79 12.73 8.93
N TYR A 29 12.77 12.03 7.78
CA TYR A 29 11.72 12.17 6.75
C TYR A 29 10.29 12.15 7.31
N TRP A 30 10.05 11.34 8.34
CA TRP A 30 8.75 11.19 9.00
C TRP A 30 8.23 12.46 9.66
N GLU A 31 9.09 13.42 10.01
CA GLU A 31 8.65 14.74 10.51
C GLU A 31 7.98 15.54 9.40
N LYS A 32 8.59 15.55 8.20
CA LYS A 32 8.02 16.21 7.02
C LYS A 32 6.76 15.50 6.51
N ASP A 33 6.71 14.18 6.60
CA ASP A 33 5.52 13.41 6.22
C ASP A 33 4.28 13.85 7.00
N VAL A 34 4.42 14.13 8.30
CA VAL A 34 3.28 14.63 9.11
C VAL A 34 2.77 15.95 8.56
N GLU A 35 3.67 16.89 8.25
CA GLU A 35 3.30 18.19 7.70
C GLU A 35 2.63 18.07 6.33
N GLU A 36 3.18 17.24 5.44
CA GLU A 36 2.66 17.06 4.09
C GLU A 36 1.30 16.35 4.09
N ILE A 37 1.13 15.31 4.92
CA ILE A 37 -0.16 14.62 5.07
C ILE A 37 -1.24 15.57 5.59
N GLN A 38 -0.91 16.47 6.52
CA GLN A 38 -1.85 17.45 7.05
C GLN A 38 -2.30 18.50 6.02
N LYS A 39 -1.49 18.74 4.98
CA LYS A 39 -1.82 19.67 3.88
C LYS A 39 -2.67 19.03 2.79
N MET A 40 -2.81 17.69 2.77
CA MET A 40 -3.57 17.01 1.74
C MET A 40 -5.06 17.31 1.84
N ASP A 41 -5.69 17.53 0.70
CA ASP A 41 -7.13 17.68 0.56
C ASP A 41 -7.74 16.58 -0.33
N VAL A 42 -9.07 16.61 -0.43
CA VAL A 42 -9.82 15.62 -1.21
C VAL A 42 -9.49 15.69 -2.71
N ASP A 43 -9.17 16.87 -3.22
CA ASP A 43 -8.90 17.07 -4.64
C ASP A 43 -7.55 16.48 -5.02
N TYR A 44 -6.53 16.72 -4.19
CA TYR A 44 -5.21 16.10 -4.31
C TYR A 44 -5.30 14.57 -4.24
N VAL A 45 -6.03 14.02 -3.27
CA VAL A 45 -6.20 12.56 -3.15
C VAL A 45 -6.87 11.98 -4.40
N ASN A 46 -7.93 12.62 -4.89
CA ASN A 46 -8.62 12.19 -6.10
C ASN A 46 -7.74 12.30 -7.35
N GLU A 47 -6.90 13.33 -7.45
CA GLU A 47 -5.94 13.48 -8.55
C GLU A 47 -4.89 12.38 -8.53
N MET A 48 -4.27 12.13 -7.37
CA MET A 48 -3.26 11.08 -7.24
C MET A 48 -3.85 9.69 -7.47
N ALA A 49 -5.09 9.44 -7.04
CA ALA A 49 -5.80 8.20 -7.33
C ALA A 49 -5.93 7.98 -8.84
N ARG A 50 -6.38 8.99 -9.61
CA ARG A 50 -6.46 8.89 -11.08
C ARG A 50 -5.09 8.71 -11.75
N LYS A 51 -4.03 9.25 -11.14
CA LYS A 51 -2.68 9.20 -11.70
C LYS A 51 -2.02 7.84 -11.51
N TYR A 52 -2.20 7.21 -10.36
CA TYR A 52 -1.43 6.02 -9.97
C TYR A 52 -2.26 4.73 -9.89
N LEU A 53 -3.59 4.82 -9.73
CA LEU A 53 -4.46 3.65 -9.84
C LEU A 53 -4.88 3.50 -11.29
N ASP A 54 -4.35 2.47 -11.93
CA ASP A 54 -4.75 2.06 -13.28
C ASP A 54 -5.66 0.84 -13.18
N PRO A 55 -6.99 0.98 -13.40
CA PRO A 55 -7.92 -0.13 -13.32
C PRO A 55 -7.62 -1.25 -14.33
N GLU A 56 -7.04 -0.91 -15.48
CA GLU A 56 -6.73 -1.88 -16.54
C GLU A 56 -5.50 -2.73 -16.21
N ASN A 57 -4.64 -2.24 -15.30
CA ASN A 57 -3.45 -2.93 -14.81
C ASN A 57 -3.56 -3.32 -13.32
N PHE A 58 -4.78 -3.42 -12.80
CA PHE A 58 -5.04 -3.79 -11.42
C PHE A 58 -5.06 -5.31 -11.22
N VAL A 59 -4.31 -5.82 -10.23
CA VAL A 59 -4.29 -7.24 -9.88
C VAL A 59 -5.02 -7.47 -8.56
N LEU A 60 -6.08 -8.27 -8.58
CA LEU A 60 -6.81 -8.72 -7.40
C LEU A 60 -6.41 -10.15 -7.02
N VAL A 61 -5.91 -10.34 -5.79
CA VAL A 61 -5.59 -11.67 -5.25
C VAL A 61 -6.66 -12.06 -4.22
N ILE A 62 -7.30 -13.21 -4.43
CA ILE A 62 -8.31 -13.76 -3.53
C ILE A 62 -7.80 -15.08 -2.96
N VAL A 63 -7.69 -15.16 -1.63
CA VAL A 63 -7.36 -16.41 -0.94
C VAL A 63 -8.66 -17.05 -0.47
N SER A 64 -9.00 -18.22 -1.01
CA SER A 64 -10.20 -18.97 -0.67
C SER A 64 -9.99 -20.48 -0.87
N ASP A 65 -10.92 -21.28 -0.35
CA ASP A 65 -10.97 -22.71 -0.62
C ASP A 65 -11.55 -22.95 -2.02
N THR A 66 -10.65 -23.17 -2.99
CA THR A 66 -10.99 -23.36 -4.41
C THR A 66 -11.80 -24.63 -4.66
N SER A 67 -11.84 -25.59 -3.72
CA SER A 67 -12.71 -26.77 -3.82
C SER A 67 -14.18 -26.45 -3.58
N LYS A 68 -14.47 -25.31 -2.95
CA LYS A 68 -15.82 -24.87 -2.55
C LYS A 68 -16.31 -23.65 -3.32
N LEU A 69 -15.40 -22.90 -3.95
CA LEU A 69 -15.72 -21.66 -4.63
C LEU A 69 -15.11 -21.62 -6.03
N ARG A 70 -15.97 -21.57 -7.05
CA ARG A 70 -15.62 -21.03 -8.36
C ARG A 70 -16.05 -19.57 -8.39
N LEU A 71 -15.07 -18.69 -8.55
CA LEU A 71 -15.31 -17.26 -8.66
C LEU A 71 -15.85 -16.95 -10.05
N GLU A 72 -17.10 -16.52 -10.10
CA GLU A 72 -17.67 -15.84 -11.26
C GLU A 72 -17.71 -14.36 -10.93
N ILE A 73 -16.84 -13.57 -11.56
CA ILE A 73 -16.76 -12.13 -11.34
C ILE A 73 -17.37 -11.45 -12.58
N PRO A 74 -18.48 -10.71 -12.44
CA PRO A 74 -19.07 -9.99 -13.56
C PRO A 74 -18.06 -9.06 -14.22
N GLY A 75 -17.88 -9.19 -15.53
CA GLY A 75 -16.94 -8.38 -16.31
C GLY A 75 -15.50 -8.89 -16.34
N VAL A 76 -15.18 -10.00 -15.67
CA VAL A 76 -13.89 -10.67 -15.76
C VAL A 76 -14.11 -12.02 -16.45
N SER A 77 -13.38 -12.25 -17.52
CA SER A 77 -13.50 -13.52 -18.25
C SER A 77 -12.83 -14.66 -17.46
N PRO A 78 -13.34 -15.91 -17.53
CA PRO A 78 -12.72 -17.02 -16.80
C PRO A 78 -11.24 -17.24 -17.13
N GLU A 79 -10.80 -16.90 -18.33
CA GLU A 79 -9.41 -16.97 -18.79
C GLU A 79 -8.47 -15.94 -18.15
N GLU A 80 -9.00 -14.84 -17.62
CA GLU A 80 -8.27 -13.86 -16.82
C GLU A 80 -8.10 -14.29 -15.35
N VAL A 81 -8.79 -15.35 -14.92
CA VAL A 81 -8.71 -15.88 -13.56
C VAL A 81 -7.63 -16.95 -13.47
N HIS A 82 -6.51 -16.60 -12.84
CA HIS A 82 -5.41 -17.52 -12.58
C HIS A 82 -5.49 -18.11 -11.18
N TYR A 83 -5.66 -19.44 -11.09
CA TYR A 83 -5.62 -20.16 -9.81
C TYR A 83 -4.18 -20.58 -9.49
N GLY A 84 -3.75 -20.29 -8.27
CA GLY A 84 -2.46 -20.72 -7.73
C GLY A 84 -2.62 -21.38 -6.37
N GLU A 85 -1.76 -22.34 -6.06
CA GLU A 85 -1.62 -22.91 -4.72
C GLU A 85 -0.51 -22.16 -3.97
N ILE A 86 -0.81 -21.71 -2.75
CA ILE A 86 0.21 -21.18 -1.85
C ILE A 86 0.88 -22.41 -1.20
N ARG A 87 2.15 -22.63 -1.53
CA ARG A 87 2.98 -23.69 -0.93
C ARG A 87 3.59 -23.24 0.38
#